data_AF-A0A256J268-F1
#
_entry.id   AF-A0A256J268-F1
#
_cell.length_a   1.000
_cell.length_b   1.000
_cell.length_c   1.000
_cell.angle_alpha   90.00
_cell.angle_beta   90.00
_cell.angle_gamma   90.00
#
_symmetry.space_group_name_H-M   'P 1'
#
loop_
_entity.id
_entity.type
_entity.pdbx_description
1 polymer ?
#
loop_
_entity_poly.entity_id
_entity_poly.type
_entity_poly.pdbx_seq_one_letter_code
_entity_poly.pdbx_strand_id
1 'polypeptide(L)' 'MSLLAAYNGLFVRMGLYLLVFWPTVGYYVYSDSEKRGFSSPRFRGVILGFLGILGLLVHLYIVQRQD' A
#
# COMPACT_ATOMS: atom_id res chain seq x y z
N MET A 1 -13.10 27.40 -17.14
CA MET A 1 -12.66 26.00 -17.37
C MET A 1 -11.50 25.60 -16.44
N SER A 2 -11.52 25.91 -15.14
CA SER A 2 -10.32 25.72 -14.27
C SER A 2 -10.48 24.65 -13.18
N LEU A 3 -11.65 24.49 -12.58
CA LEU A 3 -11.85 23.59 -11.43
C LEU A 3 -12.01 22.11 -11.83
N LEU A 4 -12.77 21.83 -12.89
CA LEU A 4 -13.04 20.46 -13.36
C LEU A 4 -11.77 19.77 -13.91
N ALA A 5 -10.91 20.52 -14.61
CA ALA A 5 -9.65 20.01 -15.14
C ALA A 5 -8.62 19.74 -14.04
N ALA A 6 -8.54 20.63 -13.03
CA ALA A 6 -7.68 20.43 -11.86
C ALA A 6 -8.13 19.24 -11.01
N TYR A 7 -9.45 19.06 -10.83
CA TYR A 7 -10.04 17.91 -10.15
C TYR A 7 -9.66 16.62 -10.88
N ASN A 8 -9.88 16.54 -12.20
CA ASN A 8 -9.49 15.37 -13.00
C ASN A 8 -8.00 15.03 -12.87
N GLY A 9 -7.11 16.03 -12.85
CA GLY A 9 -5.69 15.80 -12.62
C GLY A 9 -5.39 15.15 -11.26
N LEU A 10 -6.09 15.57 -10.21
CA LEU A 10 -5.96 14.97 -8.88
C LEU A 10 -6.47 13.53 -8.84
N PHE A 11 -7.65 13.23 -9.41
CA PHE A 11 -8.19 11.86 -9.43
C PHE A 11 -7.32 10.92 -10.24
N VAL A 12 -6.84 11.35 -11.39
CA VAL A 12 -5.94 10.54 -12.22
C VAL A 12 -4.65 10.27 -11.45
N ARG A 13 -4.07 11.27 -10.78
CA ARG A 13 -2.86 11.08 -9.97
C ARG A 13 -3.08 10.13 -8.80
N MET A 14 -4.18 10.28 -8.06
CA MET A 14 -4.52 9.40 -6.94
C MET A 14 -4.81 7.97 -7.41
N GLY A 15 -5.52 7.83 -8.53
CA GLY A 15 -5.79 6.54 -9.15
C GLY A 15 -4.53 5.84 -9.64
N LEU A 16 -3.62 6.55 -10.32
CA LEU A 16 -2.32 6.01 -10.74
C LEU A 16 -1.45 5.66 -9.54
N TYR A 17 -1.42 6.49 -8.51
CA TYR A 17 -0.72 6.18 -7.27
C TYR A 17 -1.26 4.88 -6.67
N LEU A 18 -2.58 4.76 -6.54
CA LEU A 18 -3.18 3.54 -6.01
C LEU A 18 -2.88 2.33 -6.91
N LEU A 19 -3.06 2.42 -8.23
CA LEU A 19 -2.83 1.32 -9.16
C LEU A 19 -1.38 0.83 -9.20
N VAL A 20 -0.40 1.72 -8.99
CA VAL A 20 1.02 1.35 -8.99
C VAL A 20 1.42 0.85 -7.61
N PHE A 21 1.19 1.65 -6.56
CA PHE A 21 1.70 1.33 -5.23
C PHE A 21 0.92 0.23 -4.55
N TRP A 22 -0.38 0.09 -4.80
CA TRP A 22 -1.19 -0.95 -4.16
C TRP A 22 -0.73 -2.37 -4.46
N PRO A 23 -0.65 -2.82 -5.72
CA PRO A 23 -0.21 -4.19 -6.01
C PRO A 23 1.25 -4.41 -5.57
N THR A 24 2.13 -3.42 -5.76
CA THR A 24 3.55 -3.55 -5.40
C THR A 24 3.75 -3.69 -3.90
N VAL A 25 3.20 -2.75 -3.11
CA VAL A 25 3.32 -2.79 -1.65
C VAL A 25 2.54 -3.97 -1.09
N GLY A 26 1.33 -4.23 -1.60
CA GLY A 26 0.51 -5.33 -1.12
C GLY A 26 1.14 -6.70 -1.34
N TYR A 27 1.78 -6.91 -2.50
CA TYR A 27 2.54 -8.13 -2.77
C TYR A 27 3.75 -8.27 -1.85
N TYR A 28 4.52 -7.19 -1.65
CA TYR A 28 5.66 -7.20 -0.74
C TYR A 28 5.23 -7.56 0.69
N VAL A 29 4.22 -6.87 1.23
CA VAL A 29 3.70 -7.09 2.58
C VAL A 29 3.16 -8.51 2.72
N TYR A 30 2.43 -9.01 1.72
CA TYR A 30 1.94 -10.38 1.69
C TYR A 30 3.10 -11.39 1.78
N SER A 31 4.08 -11.27 0.87
CA SER A 31 5.19 -12.22 0.78
C SER A 31 6.08 -12.20 2.02
N ASP A 32 6.37 -11.01 2.56
CA ASP A 32 7.13 -10.88 3.80
C ASP A 32 6.34 -11.43 5.00
N SER A 33 5.02 -11.18 5.04
CA SER A 33 4.18 -11.69 6.12
C SER A 33 4.06 -13.21 6.11
N GLU A 34 3.99 -13.81 4.93
CA GLU A 34 3.99 -15.27 4.75
C GLU A 34 5.31 -15.88 5.24
N LYS A 35 6.46 -15.27 4.88
CA LYS A 35 7.79 -15.73 5.31
C LYS A 35 8.01 -15.64 6.82
N ARG A 36 7.46 -14.61 7.47
CA ARG A 36 7.59 -14.38 8.92
C ARG A 36 6.54 -15.11 9.75
N GLY A 37 5.63 -15.86 9.12
CA GLY A 37 4.57 -16.60 9.82
C GLY A 37 3.52 -15.70 10.49
N PHE A 38 3.34 -14.47 10.00
CA PHE A 38 2.31 -13.57 10.53
C PHE A 38 0.91 -14.12 10.27
N SER A 39 -0.01 -13.86 11.20
CA SER A 39 -1.42 -14.14 10.98
C SER A 39 -1.97 -13.27 9.86
N SER A 40 -2.80 -13.89 9.01
CA SER A 40 -3.54 -13.26 7.90
C SER A 40 -2.70 -12.41 6.91
N PRO A 41 -1.66 -12.99 6.28
CA PRO A 41 -0.76 -12.27 5.36
C PRO A 41 -1.52 -11.62 4.18
N ARG A 42 -2.59 -12.26 3.71
CA ARG A 42 -3.44 -11.73 2.64
C ARG A 42 -4.17 -10.44 3.03
N PHE A 43 -4.72 -10.41 4.24
CA PHE A 43 -5.44 -9.24 4.75
C PHE A 43 -4.49 -8.06 4.99
N ARG A 44 -3.32 -8.34 5.58
CA ARG A 44 -2.24 -7.35 5.75
C ARG A 44 -1.79 -6.77 4.42
N GLY A 45 -1.54 -7.62 3.43
CA GLY A 45 -1.14 -7.20 2.09
C GLY A 45 -2.18 -6.30 1.41
N VAL A 46 -3.46 -6.64 1.49
CA VAL A 46 -4.53 -5.83 0.89
C VAL A 46 -4.63 -4.45 1.55
N ILE A 47 -4.66 -4.39 2.89
CA ILE A 47 -4.84 -3.13 3.63
C ILE A 47 -3.61 -2.24 3.54
N LEU A 48 -2.42 -2.78 3.88
CA LEU A 48 -1.19 -1.99 3.85
C LEU A 48 -0.80 -1.65 2.41
N GLY A 49 -1.09 -2.54 1.46
CA GLY A 49 -0.98 -2.23 0.04
C GLY A 49 -1.86 -1.04 -0.35
N PHE A 50 -3.13 -1.00 0.06
CA PHE A 50 -4.06 0.08 -0.31
C PHE A 50 -3.57 1.46 0.15
N LEU A 51 -2.87 1.50 1.29
CA LEU A 51 -2.23 2.72 1.80
C LEU A 51 -0.96 3.13 1.02
N GLY A 52 -0.46 2.28 0.13
CA GLY A 52 0.75 2.48 -0.65
C GLY A 52 1.98 2.62 0.24
N ILE A 53 2.80 3.64 -0.01
CA ILE A 53 4.05 3.89 0.72
C ILE A 53 3.83 3.98 2.23
N LEU A 54 2.72 4.60 2.69
CA LEU A 54 2.44 4.70 4.13
C LEU A 54 2.23 3.32 4.76
N GLY A 55 1.51 2.42 4.09
CA GLY A 55 1.31 1.06 4.59
C GLY A 55 2.60 0.25 4.58
N LEU A 56 3.50 0.49 3.63
CA LEU A 56 4.84 -0.09 3.63
C LEU A 56 5.63 0.34 4.88
N LEU A 57 5.63 1.64 5.21
CA LEU A 57 6.33 2.15 6.39
C LEU A 57 5.77 1.55 7.69
N VAL A 58 4.45 1.42 7.78
CA VAL A 58 3.80 0.75 8.93
C VAL A 58 4.23 -0.72 9.02
N HIS A 59 4.25 -1.44 7.89
CA HIS A 59 4.71 -2.83 7.85
C HIS A 59 6.15 -2.97 8.35
N LEU A 60 7.05 -2.15 7.82
CA LEU A 60 8.46 -2.15 8.20
C LEU A 60 8.66 -1.81 9.68
N TYR A 61 7.90 -0.85 10.20
CA TYR A 61 7.96 -0.51 11.62
C TYR A 61 7.49 -1.65 12.54
N ILE A 62 6.41 -2.34 12.15
CA ILE A 62 5.92 -3.52 12.88
C ILE A 62 6.97 -4.63 12.86
N VAL A 63 7.55 -4.88 11.69
CA VAL A 63 8.60 -5.87 11.49
C VAL A 63 9.83 -5.55 12.33
N GLN A 64 10.31 -4.30 12.29
CA GLN A 64 11.48 -3.85 13.05
C GLN A 64 11.29 -3.94 14.57
N ARG A 65 10.06 -3.86 15.07
CA ARG A 65 9.73 -4.00 16.50
C ARG A 65 9.70 -5.45 16.98
N GLN A 66 9.62 -6.41 16.07
CA GLN A 66 9.57 -7.84 16.40
C GLN A 66 10.92 -8.55 16.29
N ASP A 67 11.89 -7.94 15.61
CA ASP A 67 13.31 -8.32 15.65
C ASP A 67 13.99 -7.71 16.90
#